data_AF-A0AAX4KZE3-F1
#
_entry.id   AF-A0AAX4KZE3-F1
#
_cell.length_a   1.000
_cell.length_b   1.000
_cell.length_c   1.000
_cell.angle_alpha   90.00
_cell.angle_beta   90.00
_cell.angle_gamma   90.00
#
_symmetry.space_group_name_H-M   'P 1'
#
loop_
_entity.id
_entity.type
_entity.pdbx_description
1 polymer ?
#
loop_
_entity_poly.entity_id
_entity_poly.type
_entity_poly.pdbx_seq_one_letter_code
_entity_poly.pdbx_strand_id
1 'polypeptide(L)'
;MDSLDDCEIDCGFVISEKKRRLLEKRLYEEIKPLLENRNVPFMKFCDILNYVCHNPNEYSCLQCYDANLMDYVTNVCATSCENKSRESFCFEIQDIYFNVIAESGDEIIIVTFYIISDPKDFKNKCNDRFIEK
;
A
#
# COMPACT_ATOMS: atom_id res chain seq x y z
N MET A 1 -10.89 2.90 -12.44
CA MET A 1 -11.05 4.27 -11.90
C MET A 1 -12.06 4.28 -10.76
N ASP A 2 -11.57 4.53 -9.56
CA ASP A 2 -12.32 4.72 -8.32
C ASP A 2 -12.04 6.13 -7.77
N SER A 3 -12.74 6.55 -6.71
CA SER A 3 -12.42 7.79 -6.01
C SER A 3 -12.45 7.64 -4.49
N LEU A 4 -11.60 8.42 -3.81
CA LEU A 4 -11.51 8.51 -2.36
C LEU A 4 -11.28 9.97 -1.96
N ASP A 5 -12.21 10.62 -1.26
CA ASP A 5 -12.04 11.99 -0.74
C ASP A 5 -11.59 13.01 -1.82
N ASP A 6 -12.35 13.10 -2.91
CA ASP A 6 -12.09 13.92 -4.10
C ASP A 6 -10.80 13.58 -4.89
N CYS A 7 -10.04 12.58 -4.47
CA CYS A 7 -8.94 12.00 -5.25
C CYS A 7 -9.48 10.95 -6.24
N GLU A 8 -9.23 11.17 -7.53
CA GLU A 8 -9.45 10.17 -8.57
C GLU A 8 -8.26 9.19 -8.61
N ILE A 9 -8.55 7.89 -8.57
CA ILE A 9 -7.57 6.80 -8.59
C ILE A 9 -7.76 6.01 -9.88
N ASP A 10 -6.70 5.91 -10.68
CA ASP A 10 -6.79 5.34 -12.02
C ASP A 10 -7.06 3.83 -12.01
N CYS A 11 -6.51 3.13 -11.02
CA CYS A 11 -6.76 1.71 -10.79
C CYS A 11 -7.98 1.45 -9.86
N GLY A 12 -8.34 0.17 -9.66
CA GLY A 12 -9.50 -0.21 -8.85
C GLY A 12 -9.17 -0.50 -7.38
N PHE A 13 -10.19 -0.49 -6.52
CA PHE A 13 -10.11 -1.08 -5.18
C PHE A 13 -10.75 -2.47 -5.11
N VAL A 14 -10.43 -3.21 -4.05
CA VAL A 14 -11.08 -4.50 -3.75
C VAL A 14 -12.61 -4.42 -3.77
N ILE A 15 -13.23 -5.27 -4.59
CA ILE A 15 -14.70 -5.34 -4.80
C ILE A 15 -15.47 -5.68 -3.51
N SER A 16 -14.84 -6.38 -2.57
CA SER A 16 -15.48 -6.76 -1.30
C SER A 16 -15.84 -5.51 -0.48
N GLU A 17 -17.13 -5.26 -0.29
CA GLU A 17 -17.66 -4.13 0.48
C GLU A 17 -17.05 -4.03 1.88
N LYS A 18 -16.91 -5.16 2.59
CA LYS A 18 -16.26 -5.21 3.90
C LYS A 18 -14.81 -4.72 3.86
N LYS A 19 -14.05 -5.10 2.83
CA LYS A 19 -12.66 -4.67 2.67
C LYS A 19 -12.60 -3.19 2.26
N ARG A 20 -13.46 -2.75 1.33
CA ARG A 20 -13.55 -1.34 0.92
C ARG A 20 -13.83 -0.42 2.12
N ARG A 21 -14.83 -0.77 2.96
CA ARG A 21 -15.10 -0.04 4.21
C ARG A 21 -13.91 -0.01 5.16
N LEU A 22 -13.11 -1.08 5.23
CA LEU A 22 -11.89 -1.10 6.03
C LEU A 22 -10.85 -0.11 5.48
N LEU A 23 -10.70 0.00 4.16
CA LEU A 23 -9.79 0.97 3.54
C LEU A 23 -10.23 2.40 3.78
N GLU A 24 -11.51 2.69 3.59
CA GLU A 24 -12.11 4.00 3.88
C GLU A 24 -11.92 4.35 5.37
N LYS A 25 -12.21 3.41 6.28
CA LYS A 25 -11.99 3.61 7.71
C LYS A 25 -10.53 3.98 8.01
N ARG A 26 -9.57 3.23 7.47
CA ARG A 26 -8.13 3.54 7.65
C ARG A 26 -7.75 4.89 7.09
N LEU A 27 -8.28 5.24 5.92
CA LEU A 27 -8.04 6.52 5.30
C LEU A 27 -8.45 7.66 6.24
N TYR A 28 -9.68 7.63 6.75
CA TYR A 28 -10.25 8.72 7.53
C TYR A 28 -9.84 8.72 9.00
N GLU A 29 -9.63 7.56 9.62
CA GLU A 29 -9.30 7.47 11.04
C GLU A 29 -7.79 7.44 11.32
N GLU A 30 -6.97 7.01 10.37
CA GLU A 30 -5.52 6.82 10.59
C GLU A 30 -4.68 7.75 9.70
N ILE A 31 -4.88 7.69 8.38
CA ILE A 31 -4.00 8.37 7.42
C ILE A 31 -4.25 9.86 7.38
N LYS A 32 -5.49 10.29 7.13
CA LYS A 32 -5.83 11.70 6.98
C LYS A 32 -5.48 12.53 8.22
N PRO A 33 -5.80 12.10 9.47
CA PRO A 33 -5.38 12.82 10.66
C PRO A 33 -3.86 12.91 10.80
N LEU A 34 -3.13 11.86 10.42
CA LEU A 34 -1.66 11.85 10.51
C LEU A 34 -1.03 12.84 9.50
N LEU A 35 -1.53 12.84 8.26
CA LEU A 35 -1.10 13.79 7.23
C LEU A 35 -1.39 15.22 7.66
N GLU A 36 -2.60 15.50 8.15
CA GLU A 36 -3.00 16.82 8.65
C GLU A 36 -2.11 17.29 9.81
N ASN A 37 -1.84 16.42 10.80
CA ASN A 37 -0.95 16.72 11.92
C ASN A 37 0.48 17.07 11.49
N ARG A 38 0.92 16.53 10.35
CA ARG A 38 2.26 16.78 9.78
C ARG A 38 2.26 17.89 8.72
N ASN A 39 1.13 18.56 8.49
CA ASN A 39 0.93 19.55 7.42
C ASN A 39 1.25 18.99 6.03
N VAL A 40 1.02 17.69 5.82
CA VAL A 40 1.16 17.05 4.51
C VAL A 40 -0.18 17.16 3.77
N PRO A 41 -0.22 17.76 2.57
CA PRO A 41 -1.45 17.81 1.78
C PRO A 41 -1.94 16.41 1.44
N PHE A 42 -3.24 16.15 1.58
CA PHE A 42 -3.85 14.85 1.24
C PHE A 42 -3.55 14.41 -0.20
N MET A 43 -3.38 15.36 -1.13
CA MET A 43 -2.98 15.08 -2.52
C MET A 43 -1.67 14.29 -2.63
N LYS A 44 -0.74 14.39 -1.67
CA LYS A 44 0.48 13.55 -1.67
C LYS A 44 0.17 12.07 -1.50
N PHE A 45 -0.87 11.74 -0.73
CA PHE A 45 -1.34 10.36 -0.60
C PHE A 45 -2.09 9.91 -1.86
N CYS A 46 -2.85 10.80 -2.49
CA CYS A 46 -3.44 10.56 -3.81
C CYS A 46 -2.37 10.20 -4.86
N ASP A 47 -1.26 10.96 -4.89
CA ASP A 47 -0.12 10.71 -5.77
C ASP A 47 0.51 9.34 -5.52
N ILE A 48 0.58 8.88 -4.27
CA ILE A 48 1.05 7.53 -3.91
C ILE A 48 0.16 6.46 -4.53
N LEU A 49 -1.16 6.57 -4.36
CA LEU A 49 -2.09 5.56 -4.86
C LEU A 49 -2.04 5.50 -6.39
N ASN A 50 -2.02 6.65 -7.06
CA ASN A 50 -1.86 6.71 -8.51
C ASN A 50 -0.46 6.25 -8.97
N TYR A 51 0.59 6.42 -8.17
CA TYR A 51 1.90 5.87 -8.51
C TYR A 51 1.85 4.36 -8.64
N VAL A 52 1.19 3.68 -7.70
CA VAL A 52 0.99 2.23 -7.75
C VAL A 52 0.23 1.81 -9.01
N CYS A 53 -0.79 2.57 -9.41
CA CYS A 53 -1.56 2.30 -10.62
C CYS A 53 -0.74 2.40 -11.92
N HIS A 54 0.30 3.24 -11.96
CA HIS A 54 1.07 3.48 -13.19
C HIS A 54 2.41 2.76 -13.26
N ASN A 55 2.93 2.31 -12.11
CA ASN A 55 4.27 1.73 -12.02
C ASN A 55 4.24 0.31 -11.43
N PRO A 56 3.51 -0.65 -12.03
CA PRO A 56 3.36 -2.00 -11.49
C PRO A 56 4.68 -2.74 -11.31
N ASN A 57 5.73 -2.37 -12.05
CA ASN A 57 7.02 -3.04 -11.96
C ASN A 57 7.95 -2.45 -10.87
N GLU A 58 7.54 -1.37 -10.21
CA GLU A 58 8.35 -0.63 -9.23
C GLU A 58 7.92 -0.92 -7.79
N TYR A 59 7.65 -2.20 -7.49
CA TYR A 59 7.33 -2.63 -6.15
C TYR A 59 8.59 -2.86 -5.30
N SER A 60 8.46 -2.54 -4.02
CA SER A 60 9.51 -2.66 -3.01
C SER A 60 9.76 -4.12 -2.62
N CYS A 61 8.68 -4.90 -2.48
CA CYS A 61 8.75 -6.32 -2.17
C CYS A 61 7.49 -7.06 -2.60
N LEU A 62 7.60 -8.37 -2.81
CA LEU A 62 6.44 -9.26 -2.82
C LEU A 62 6.13 -9.63 -1.37
N GLN A 63 4.87 -9.52 -0.97
CA GLN A 63 4.41 -9.90 0.37
C GLN A 63 3.55 -11.16 0.28
N CYS A 64 3.95 -12.20 0.99
CA CYS A 64 3.28 -13.50 0.98
C CYS A 64 2.52 -13.67 2.29
N TYR A 65 1.24 -14.01 2.20
CA TYR A 65 0.49 -14.36 3.39
C TYR A 65 1.00 -15.70 3.94
N ASP A 66 1.59 -15.68 5.12
CA ASP A 66 1.95 -16.87 5.87
C ASP A 66 0.78 -17.22 6.79
N ALA A 67 0.13 -18.34 6.47
CA ALA A 67 -1.02 -18.82 7.24
C ALA A 67 -0.65 -19.23 8.68
N ASN A 68 0.60 -19.58 8.97
CA ASN A 68 1.06 -19.94 10.31
C ASN A 68 1.24 -18.69 11.18
N LEU A 69 1.72 -17.60 10.59
CA LEU A 69 1.89 -16.32 11.27
C LEU A 69 0.64 -15.44 11.22
N MET A 70 -0.36 -15.84 10.42
CA MET A 70 -1.54 -15.05 10.09
C MET A 70 -1.20 -13.64 9.58
N ASP A 71 -0.04 -13.46 8.96
CA ASP A 71 0.50 -12.16 8.55
C ASP A 71 1.20 -12.26 7.19
N TYR A 72 1.51 -11.11 6.60
CA TYR A 72 2.26 -10.99 5.36
C TYR A 72 3.76 -10.85 5.63
N VAL A 73 4.55 -11.74 5.05
CA VAL A 73 5.99 -11.84 5.29
C VAL A 73 6.75 -11.85 3.97
N THR A 74 7.86 -11.12 3.92
CA THR A 74 8.68 -10.92 2.71
C THR A 74 9.72 -12.02 2.51
N ASN A 75 10.24 -12.61 3.58
CA ASN A 75 11.27 -13.66 3.56
C ASN A 75 10.75 -15.04 3.10
N VAL A 76 9.43 -15.27 3.14
CA VAL A 76 8.78 -16.53 2.72
C VAL A 76 8.51 -16.55 1.20
N CYS A 77 8.74 -15.43 0.50
CA CYS A 77 8.31 -15.25 -0.88
C CYS A 77 9.18 -15.89 -1.98
N ALA A 78 10.34 -16.47 -1.69
CA ALA A 78 11.14 -17.08 -2.75
C ALA A 78 10.49 -18.34 -3.36
N THR A 79 9.74 -19.12 -2.56
CA THR A 79 9.19 -20.42 -2.96
C THR A 79 7.66 -20.50 -2.93
N SER A 80 6.98 -19.58 -2.24
CA SER A 80 5.50 -19.54 -2.18
C SER A 80 4.85 -18.65 -3.26
N CYS A 81 5.68 -18.08 -4.15
CA CYS A 81 5.30 -17.09 -5.17
C CYS A 81 5.01 -17.66 -6.57
N GLU A 82 5.09 -18.97 -6.79
CA GLU A 82 4.59 -19.52 -8.05
C GLU A 82 3.07 -19.25 -8.14
N ASN A 83 2.70 -18.33 -9.04
CA ASN A 83 1.33 -17.89 -9.35
C ASN A 83 0.64 -16.92 -8.36
N LYS A 84 1.37 -16.11 -7.58
CA LYS A 84 0.73 -15.07 -6.72
C LYS A 84 1.11 -13.64 -7.08
N SER A 85 0.06 -12.82 -7.12
CA SER A 85 -0.10 -11.53 -7.81
C SER A 85 0.03 -10.30 -6.91
N ARG A 86 0.46 -10.44 -5.65
CA ARG A 86 0.44 -9.35 -4.65
C ARG A 86 1.77 -8.63 -4.51
N GLU A 87 1.74 -7.34 -4.81
CA GLU A 87 2.89 -6.44 -4.80
C GLU A 87 2.75 -5.43 -3.67
N SER A 88 3.88 -5.10 -3.04
CA SER A 88 3.96 -4.17 -1.92
C SER A 88 4.82 -2.98 -2.32
N PHE A 89 4.26 -1.78 -2.16
CA PHE A 89 4.87 -0.51 -2.52
C PHE A 89 5.09 0.31 -1.26
N CYS A 90 6.35 0.59 -0.98
CA CYS A 90 6.74 1.38 0.17
C CYS A 90 7.01 2.83 -0.21
N PHE A 91 6.38 3.75 0.53
CA PHE A 91 6.54 5.18 0.33
C PHE A 91 6.95 5.87 1.62
N GLU A 92 7.75 6.91 1.49
CA GLU A 92 8.07 7.82 2.58
C GLU A 92 7.62 9.23 2.20
N ILE A 93 6.80 9.85 3.05
CA ILE A 93 6.46 11.28 2.96
C ILE A 93 6.74 11.93 4.31
N GLN A 94 7.75 12.80 4.37
CA GLN A 94 8.08 13.58 5.59
C GLN A 94 8.13 12.72 6.88
N ASP A 95 8.93 11.67 6.88
CA ASP A 95 9.05 10.68 7.96
C ASP A 95 7.78 9.86 8.25
N ILE A 96 6.76 9.90 7.38
CA ILE A 96 5.60 9.01 7.42
C ILE A 96 5.81 7.89 6.40
N TYR A 97 5.81 6.66 6.90
CA TYR A 97 6.07 5.48 6.09
C TYR A 97 4.77 4.78 5.75
N PHE A 98 4.50 4.58 4.46
CA PHE A 98 3.32 3.89 3.97
C PHE A 98 3.72 2.57 3.31
N ASN A 99 2.85 1.58 3.46
CA ASN A 99 2.85 0.42 2.59
C ASN A 99 1.50 0.31 1.88
N VAL A 100 1.54 0.26 0.55
CA VAL A 100 0.38 0.01 -0.30
C VAL A 100 0.54 -1.37 -0.92
N ILE A 101 -0.48 -2.21 -0.76
CA ILE A 101 -0.51 -3.55 -1.32
C ILE A 101 -1.51 -3.57 -2.47
N ALA A 102 -1.06 -4.02 -3.64
CA ALA A 102 -1.88 -4.18 -4.83
C ALA A 102 -1.83 -5.63 -5.34
N GLU A 103 -2.83 -6.02 -6.15
CA GLU A 103 -2.75 -7.22 -6.98
C GLU A 103 -2.69 -6.85 -8.46
N SER A 104 -1.83 -7.54 -9.21
CA SER A 104 -1.65 -7.39 -10.64
C SER A 104 -2.37 -8.52 -11.38
N GLY A 105 -3.36 -8.16 -12.20
CA GLY A 105 -4.08 -9.03 -13.15
C GLY A 105 -4.18 -8.36 -14.52
N ASP A 106 -5.34 -8.40 -15.17
CA ASP A 106 -5.63 -7.56 -16.35
C ASP A 106 -5.73 -6.06 -15.98
N GLU A 107 -6.02 -5.76 -14.72
CA GLU A 107 -6.02 -4.43 -14.09
C GLU A 107 -5.30 -4.51 -12.73
N ILE A 108 -4.70 -3.41 -12.30
CA ILE A 108 -4.14 -3.28 -10.94
C ILE A 108 -5.27 -3.03 -9.95
N ILE A 109 -5.28 -3.76 -8.84
CA ILE A 109 -6.27 -3.57 -7.77
C ILE A 109 -5.57 -3.27 -6.45
N ILE A 110 -5.85 -2.11 -5.85
CA ILE A 110 -5.38 -1.78 -4.51
C ILE A 110 -6.15 -2.60 -3.48
N VAL A 111 -5.42 -3.47 -2.78
CA VAL A 111 -5.97 -4.36 -1.76
C VAL A 111 -6.05 -3.68 -0.42
N THR A 112 -4.97 -3.00 -0.04
CA THR A 112 -4.88 -2.33 1.25
C THR A 112 -3.75 -1.33 1.28
N PHE A 113 -3.81 -0.43 2.26
CA PHE A 113 -2.74 0.47 2.63
C PHE A 113 -2.71 0.61 4.16
N TYR A 114 -1.54 0.88 4.71
CA TYR A 114 -1.35 1.16 6.14
C TYR A 114 -0.05 1.92 6.39
N ILE A 115 0.01 2.58 7.55
CA ILE A 115 1.21 3.26 8.06
C ILE A 115 2.13 2.23 8.71
N ILE A 116 3.43 2.37 8.50
CA ILE A 116 4.47 1.63 9.23
C ILE A 116 5.07 2.58 10.27
N SER A 117 4.79 2.32 11.55
CA SER A 117 5.18 3.25 12.63
C SER A 117 6.66 3.19 12.99
N ASP A 118 7.32 2.04 12.79
CA ASP A 118 8.74 1.85 13.09
C ASP A 118 9.59 1.91 11.81
N PRO A 119 10.54 2.85 11.67
CA PRO A 119 11.45 2.93 10.53
C PRO A 119 12.26 1.64 10.30
N LYS A 120 12.55 0.87 11.35
CA LYS A 120 13.24 -0.41 11.23
C LYS A 120 12.35 -1.46 10.57
N ASP A 121 11.07 -1.50 10.92
CA ASP A 121 10.09 -2.37 10.28
C ASP A 121 9.85 -1.96 8.84
N PHE A 122 9.86 -0.65 8.55
CA PHE A 122 9.80 -0.14 7.19
C PHE A 122 10.98 -0.67 6.36
N LYS A 123 12.23 -0.49 6.82
CA LYS A 123 13.40 -1.02 6.12
C LYS A 123 13.34 -2.53 5.89
N ASN A 124 12.92 -3.29 6.91
CA ASN A 124 12.80 -4.75 6.80
C ASN A 124 11.71 -5.16 5.79
N LYS A 125 10.57 -4.47 5.79
CA LYS A 125 9.49 -4.75 4.83
C LYS A 125 9.87 -4.31 3.42
N CYS A 126 10.58 -3.21 3.28
CA CYS A 126 10.83 -2.57 1.98
C CYS A 126 12.19 -2.98 1.36
N ASN A 127 13.04 -3.70 2.08
CA ASN A 127 14.35 -4.18 1.63
C ASN A 127 15.20 -3.08 0.96
N ASP A 128 15.23 -1.90 1.59
CA ASP A 128 15.87 -0.65 1.10
C ASP A 128 15.37 -0.13 -0.26
N ARG A 129 14.27 -0.66 -0.79
CA ARG A 129 13.57 -0.15 -1.98
C ARG A 129 12.34 0.60 -1.54
N PHE A 130 12.40 1.92 -1.47
CA PHE A 130 11.24 2.75 -1.19
C PHE A 130 11.29 4.02 -2.03
N ILE A 131 10.11 4.62 -2.21
CA ILE A 131 9.93 5.78 -3.06
C ILE A 131 9.72 7.00 -2.16
N GLU A 132 10.63 7.96 -2.25
CA GLU A 132 10.53 9.26 -1.55
C GLU A 132 9.61 10.20 -2.36
N LYS A 133 8.59 10.79 -1.71
CA LYS A 133 7.57 11.64 -2.37
C LYS A 133 7.28 12.95 -1.65
#